data_AF-A0A0D6N755-F1
#
_entry.id   AF-A0A0D6N755-F1
#
_cell.length_a   1.000
_cell.length_b   1.000
_cell.length_c   1.000
_cell.angle_alpha   90.00
_cell.angle_beta   90.00
_cell.angle_gamma   90.00
#
_symmetry.space_group_name_H-M   'P 1'
#
loop_
_entity.id
_entity.type
_entity.pdbx_description
1 polymer ?
#
loop_
_entity_poly.entity_id
_entity_poly.type
_entity_poly.pdbx_seq_one_letter_code
_entity_poly.pdbx_strand_id
1 'polypeptide(L)'
;MAQSGGTTPSPQPMPKKRYRRKNPITPLDIFTRVMQGDDTITDRQFDAAKVAAPYLHPKLSGLSMNAVVRKGLDEYSDEELAALAHSGQHSSPD
;
A
#
# COMPACT_ATOMS: atom_id res chain seq x y z
N MET A 1 62.64 19.51 7.12
CA MET A 1 62.14 19.13 5.78
C MET A 1 61.39 17.81 5.96
N ALA A 2 60.15 17.58 5.57
CA ALA A 2 59.18 18.29 4.75
C ALA A 2 57.75 17.89 5.18
N GLN A 3 56.78 18.72 4.79
CA GLN A 3 55.34 18.61 5.02
C GLN A 3 54.70 17.55 4.11
N SER A 4 53.56 16.98 4.52
CA SER A 4 52.44 16.71 3.59
C SER A 4 51.18 16.32 4.35
N GLY A 5 50.26 17.28 4.50
CA GLY A 5 48.89 17.03 4.92
C GLY A 5 48.11 16.31 3.81
N GLY A 6 47.50 15.18 4.15
CA GLY A 6 46.54 14.49 3.29
C GLY A 6 45.13 14.83 3.73
N THR A 7 44.47 15.75 3.02
CA THR A 7 43.03 16.01 3.17
C THR A 7 42.27 14.81 2.61
N THR A 8 41.66 14.00 3.48
CA THR A 8 40.75 12.94 3.06
C THR A 8 39.47 13.54 2.47
N PRO A 9 39.01 13.11 1.27
CA PRO A 9 37.76 13.60 0.70
C PRO A 9 36.56 13.07 1.51
N SER A 10 35.72 14.00 1.98
CA SER A 10 34.45 13.69 2.64
C SER A 10 33.52 12.95 1.67
N PRO A 11 32.93 11.79 2.06
CA PRO A 11 32.01 11.08 1.20
C PRO A 11 30.71 11.87 1.10
N GLN A 12 30.45 12.49 -0.05
CA GLN A 12 29.14 13.06 -0.31
C GLN A 12 28.08 11.94 -0.34
N PRO A 13 26.94 12.10 0.34
CA PRO A 13 25.88 11.12 0.33
C PRO A 13 25.29 11.05 -1.08
N MET A 14 25.56 9.96 -1.80
CA MET A 14 24.92 9.68 -3.08
C MET A 14 23.39 9.72 -2.91
N PRO A 15 22.64 10.31 -3.85
CA PRO A 15 21.18 10.30 -3.80
C PRO A 15 20.71 8.84 -3.86
N LYS A 16 20.21 8.34 -2.73
CA LYS A 16 19.59 7.01 -2.65
C LYS A 16 18.45 6.99 -3.65
N LYS A 17 18.63 6.28 -4.77
CA LYS A 17 17.55 5.97 -5.70
C LYS A 17 16.44 5.35 -4.87
N ARG A 18 15.39 6.13 -4.58
CA ARG A 18 14.15 5.62 -3.99
C ARG A 18 13.63 4.61 -4.98
N TYR A 19 13.98 3.34 -4.77
CA TYR A 19 13.27 2.23 -5.38
C TYR A 19 11.81 2.45 -5.02
N ARG A 20 11.04 2.98 -5.96
CA ARG A 20 9.61 3.15 -5.83
C ARG A 20 9.09 1.72 -5.74
N ARG A 21 8.95 1.21 -4.52
CA ARG A 21 8.47 -0.15 -4.28
C ARG A 21 7.07 -0.16 -4.86
N LYS A 22 6.95 -0.70 -6.08
CA LYS A 22 5.66 -1.15 -6.57
C LYS A 22 5.25 -2.20 -5.56
N ASN A 23 4.16 -1.95 -4.84
CA ASN A 23 3.65 -2.94 -3.91
C ASN A 23 3.51 -4.25 -4.69
N PRO A 24 4.07 -5.37 -4.18
CA PRO A 24 3.97 -6.64 -4.88
C PRO A 24 2.49 -6.96 -5.06
N ILE A 25 2.09 -7.33 -6.28
CA ILE A 25 0.70 -7.68 -6.60
C ILE A 25 0.37 -8.93 -5.81
N THR A 26 -0.57 -8.82 -4.88
CA THR A 26 -1.03 -9.95 -4.09
C THR A 26 -2.21 -10.64 -4.78
N PRO A 27 -2.45 -11.93 -4.48
CA PRO A 27 -3.66 -12.60 -4.95
C PRO A 27 -4.95 -11.87 -4.54
N LEU A 28 -4.96 -11.24 -3.36
CA LEU A 28 -6.10 -10.44 -2.89
C LEU A 28 -6.31 -9.19 -3.75
N ASP A 29 -5.26 -8.53 -4.21
CA ASP A 29 -5.36 -7.37 -5.12
C ASP A 29 -6.00 -7.77 -6.46
N ILE A 30 -5.67 -8.96 -6.97
CA ILE A 30 -6.30 -9.51 -8.18
C ILE A 30 -7.80 -9.75 -7.94
N PHE A 31 -8.17 -10.38 -6.82
CA PHE A 31 -9.58 -10.64 -6.51
C PHE A 31 -10.40 -9.38 -6.32
N THR A 32 -9.87 -8.41 -5.58
CA THR A 32 -10.58 -7.14 -5.34
C THR A 32 -10.78 -6.34 -6.62
N ARG A 33 -9.80 -6.31 -7.53
CA ARG A 33 -9.95 -5.67 -8.84
C ARG A 33 -11.01 -6.36 -9.70
N VAL A 34 -11.03 -7.69 -9.75
CA VAL A 34 -12.09 -8.45 -10.45
C VAL A 34 -13.47 -8.16 -9.83
N MET A 35 -13.60 -8.14 -8.50
CA MET A 35 -14.86 -7.81 -7.82
C MET A 35 -15.30 -6.35 -8.04
N GLN A 36 -14.36 -5.44 -8.33
CA GLN A 36 -14.63 -4.04 -8.70
C GLN A 36 -15.01 -3.88 -10.19
N GLY A 37 -15.03 -4.96 -10.98
CA GLY A 37 -15.35 -4.93 -12.41
C GLY A 37 -14.17 -4.54 -13.30
N ASP A 38 -12.93 -4.78 -12.86
CA ASP A 38 -11.74 -4.53 -13.68
C ASP A 38 -11.53 -5.63 -14.73
N ASP A 39 -11.99 -5.37 -15.95
CA ASP A 39 -11.86 -6.26 -17.11
C ASP A 39 -10.41 -6.37 -17.66
N THR A 40 -9.45 -5.61 -17.12
CA THR A 40 -8.05 -5.71 -17.53
C THR A 40 -7.34 -6.92 -16.94
N ILE A 41 -7.94 -7.57 -15.94
CA ILE A 41 -7.42 -8.79 -15.33
C ILE A 41 -7.75 -9.98 -16.25
N THR A 42 -6.71 -10.67 -16.70
CA THR A 42 -6.86 -11.85 -17.57
C THR A 42 -7.29 -13.09 -16.79
N ASP A 43 -7.99 -14.02 -17.43
CA ASP A 43 -8.39 -15.31 -16.86
C ASP A 43 -7.21 -16.08 -16.25
N ARG A 44 -6.05 -16.06 -16.93
CA ARG A 44 -4.83 -16.69 -16.44
C ARG A 44 -4.33 -16.07 -15.14
N GLN A 45 -4.40 -14.74 -15.00
CA GLN A 45 -4.02 -14.05 -13.76
C GLN A 45 -4.98 -14.36 -12.63
N PHE A 46 -6.28 -14.43 -12.92
CA PHE A 46 -7.30 -14.80 -11.96
C PHE A 46 -7.14 -16.25 -11.48
N ASP A 47 -6.90 -17.20 -12.38
CA ASP A 47 -6.65 -18.61 -12.02
C ASP A 47 -5.35 -18.80 -11.24
N ALA A 48 -4.28 -18.08 -11.63
CA ALA A 48 -3.04 -18.08 -10.85
C ALA A 48 -3.26 -17.53 -9.44
N ALA A 49 -4.06 -16.47 -9.29
CA ALA A 49 -4.40 -15.91 -7.99
C ALA A 49 -5.23 -16.89 -7.13
N LYS A 50 -6.18 -17.63 -7.72
CA LYS A 50 -6.90 -18.72 -7.04
C LYS A 50 -5.97 -19.79 -6.51
N VAL A 51 -5.07 -20.29 -7.35
CA VAL A 51 -4.12 -21.33 -6.95
C VAL A 51 -3.14 -20.82 -5.88
N ALA A 52 -2.69 -19.56 -6.03
CA ALA A 52 -1.73 -18.92 -5.13
C ALA A 52 -2.34 -18.47 -3.78
N ALA A 53 -3.66 -18.53 -3.63
CA ALA A 53 -4.34 -18.28 -2.36
C ALA A 53 -4.96 -19.57 -1.78
N PRO A 54 -4.16 -20.55 -1.29
CA PRO A 54 -4.67 -21.79 -0.69
C PRO A 54 -5.57 -21.59 0.54
N TYR A 55 -5.58 -20.39 1.13
CA TYR A 55 -6.23 -20.09 2.41
C TYR A 55 -7.05 -18.80 2.39
N LEU A 56 -7.75 -18.47 1.30
CA LEU A 56 -8.83 -17.48 1.42
C LEU A 56 -9.91 -18.07 2.33
N HIS A 57 -9.76 -17.82 3.63
CA HIS A 57 -10.50 -18.49 4.68
C HIS A 57 -12.01 -18.19 4.53
N PRO A 58 -12.93 -19.15 4.74
CA PRO A 58 -14.37 -18.93 4.62
C PRO A 58 -14.92 -17.76 5.48
N LYS A 59 -14.18 -17.38 6.52
CA LYS A 59 -14.50 -16.20 7.36
C LYS A 59 -14.23 -14.86 6.66
N LEU A 60 -13.33 -14.83 5.66
CA LEU A 60 -13.11 -13.68 4.79
C LEU A 60 -14.14 -13.60 3.66
N SER A 61 -14.67 -14.74 3.18
CA SER A 61 -15.73 -14.73 2.15
C SER A 61 -17.09 -14.21 2.66
N GLY A 62 -17.29 -14.16 3.99
CA GLY A 62 -18.48 -13.62 4.63
C GLY A 62 -18.32 -12.20 5.18
N LEU A 63 -17.12 -11.62 5.14
CA LEU A 63 -16.93 -10.21 5.44
C LEU A 63 -17.52 -9.41 4.27
N SER A 64 -18.54 -8.58 4.54
CA SER A 64 -18.98 -7.62 3.52
C SER A 64 -17.77 -6.76 3.16
N MET A 65 -17.60 -6.45 1.87
CA MET A 65 -16.60 -5.51 1.38
C MET A 65 -16.93 -4.07 1.81
N ASN A 66 -17.12 -3.83 3.10
CA ASN A 66 -17.03 -2.53 3.73
C ASN A 66 -15.54 -2.16 3.87
N ALA A 67 -14.79 -2.31 2.78
CA ALA A 67 -13.40 -1.93 2.74
C ALA A 67 -13.36 -0.40 2.77
N VAL A 68 -12.93 0.17 3.89
CA VAL A 68 -12.56 1.59 3.92
C VAL A 68 -11.33 1.72 3.03
N VAL A 69 -11.53 2.16 1.80
CA VAL A 69 -10.44 2.47 0.87
C VAL A 69 -9.64 3.60 1.50
N ARG A 70 -8.45 3.26 2.03
CA ARG A 70 -7.53 4.24 2.60
C ARG A 70 -6.85 4.97 1.44
N LYS A 71 -7.35 6.13 1.08
CA LYS A 71 -6.72 7.04 0.11
C LYS A 71 -5.58 7.82 0.78
N GLY A 72 -4.66 8.37 0.00
CA GLY A 72 -3.61 9.25 0.54
C GLY A 72 -4.22 10.47 1.24
N LEU A 73 -3.52 11.05 2.23
CA LEU A 73 -3.99 12.26 2.92
C LEU A 73 -4.28 13.41 1.94
N ASP A 74 -3.47 13.51 0.88
CA ASP A 74 -3.58 14.53 -0.16
C ASP A 74 -4.80 14.33 -1.09
N GLU A 75 -5.50 13.20 -0.99
CA GLU A 75 -6.66 12.84 -1.82
C GLU A 75 -8.00 13.12 -1.12
N TYR A 76 -8.00 13.49 0.16
CA TYR A 76 -9.21 13.85 0.89
C TYR A 76 -9.57 15.31 0.65
N SER A 77 -10.86 15.60 0.44
CA SER A 77 -11.34 16.98 0.50
C SER A 77 -11.35 17.50 1.94
N ASP A 78 -11.35 18.82 2.11
CA ASP A 78 -11.49 19.45 3.44
C ASP A 78 -12.76 18.98 4.17
N GLU A 79 -13.83 18.72 3.43
CA GLU A 79 -15.10 18.19 3.95
C GLU A 79 -14.95 16.76 4.48
N GLU A 80 -14.24 15.90 3.74
CA GLU A 80 -13.98 14.52 4.15
C GLU A 80 -13.01 14.45 5.34
N LEU A 81 -11.98 15.31 5.35
CA LEU A 81 -11.05 15.46 6.49
C LEU A 81 -11.79 15.91 7.76
N ALA A 82 -12.72 16.86 7.62
CA ALA A 82 -13.56 17.30 8.73
C ALA A 82 -14.43 16.13 9.23
N ALA A 83 -15.08 15.37 8.35
CA ALA A 83 -15.88 14.21 8.74
C ALA A 83 -15.05 13.15 9.49
N LEU A 84 -13.81 12.90 9.06
CA LEU A 84 -12.87 12.00 9.75
C LEU A 84 -12.52 12.49 11.15
N ALA A 85 -12.27 13.79 11.33
CA ALA A 85 -11.95 14.38 12.64
C ALA A 85 -13.11 14.23 13.65
N HIS A 86 -14.35 14.33 13.18
CA HIS A 86 -15.54 14.11 14.02
C HIS A 86 -15.79 12.62 14.31
N SER A 87 -15.47 11.73 13.37
CA SER A 87 -15.64 10.28 13.56
C SER A 87 -14.67 9.67 14.60
N GLY A 88 -13.47 10.23 14.74
CA GLY A 88 -12.44 9.75 15.68
C GLY A 88 -12.74 10.00 17.17
N GLN A 89 -13.78 10.76 17.50
CA GLN A 89 -14.18 11.06 18.88
C GLN A 89 -15.11 9.99 19.49
N HIS A 90 -15.56 9.00 18.73
CA HIS A 90 -16.58 8.02 19.17
C HIS A 90 -16.03 6.61 19.51
N SER A 91 -14.72 6.46 19.72
CA SER A 91 -14.12 5.17 20.10
C SER A 91 -13.05 5.32 21.19
N SER A 92 -13.50 5.44 22.44
CA SER A 92 -12.75 4.98 23.62
C SER A 92 -13.72 4.21 24.50
N PRO A 93 -13.64 2.87 24.55
CA PRO A 93 -14.16 2.11 25.67
C PRO A 93 -13.09 2.04 26.77
N ASP A 94 -13.53 2.24 28.01
CA ASP A 94 -12.85 1.98 29.28
C ASP A 94 -12.47 0.49 29.42
#